data_AF-M1ZT66-F1
#
_entry.id   AF-M1ZT66-F1
#
_cell.length_a   1.000
_cell.length_b   1.000
_cell.length_c   1.000
_cell.angle_alpha   90.00
_cell.angle_beta   90.00
_cell.angle_gamma   90.00
#
_symmetry.space_group_name_H-M   'P 1'
#
loop_
_entity.id
_entity.type
_entity.pdbx_description
1 polymer ?
#
loop_
_entity_poly.entity_id
_entity_poly.type
_entity_poly.pdbx_seq_one_letter_code
_entity_poly.pdbx_strand_id
1 'polypeptide(L)'
;EIYSMSEEEFNINSPKQLGKILFEKLDLPVIKKTKTGYSTNAEVLDKLRDKHPIIDKITYYRQLTKIYSTYIEGLKAAIDEDGKIHSNFNQTVTATGRLSSTEPNLQNIPIKYEMGREIRKVFIPNTGDSVILSADYSQIELRVLAHISDDKNMISAFNEHDDIHTKTASEVFKVPIEEVTPLMRGNAKAVNFGIVYGIGDFSLSQDLNITRKEAKQYIDAYLERYPNVKLYLENIVEEAVEKGYVSTILNRRRYIKEVKSSNKIVKAAGERLAMNSPIQGSAADIIKLAMVNVHRKLKEDNFKSSIILQVHDELILNVHKDELEKIKALVKKEMEQVLELKVGLDVDINIGNNWYEAK
;
A
#
# COMPACT_ATOMS: atom_id res chain seq x y z
N GLU A 1 21.71 17.47 19.04
CA GLU A 1 21.40 16.25 19.80
C GLU A 1 22.17 15.03 19.31
N ILE A 2 21.98 14.56 18.06
CA ILE A 2 22.68 13.34 17.56
C ILE A 2 24.20 13.43 17.76
N TYR A 3 24.85 14.51 17.34
CA TYR A 3 26.30 14.70 17.54
C TYR A 3 26.73 14.75 19.01
N SER A 4 25.88 15.27 19.88
CA SER A 4 26.14 15.27 21.33
C SER A 4 26.04 13.87 21.92
N MET A 5 25.13 13.03 21.42
CA MET A 5 24.97 11.64 21.86
C MET A 5 26.05 10.71 21.28
N SER A 6 26.58 11.04 20.09
CA SER A 6 27.66 10.29 19.47
C SER A 6 29.05 10.80 19.82
N GLU A 7 29.16 11.92 20.56
CA GLU A 7 30.42 12.59 20.92
C GLU A 7 31.35 12.90 19.73
N GLU A 8 30.80 12.96 18.51
CA GLU A 8 31.51 13.35 17.30
C GLU A 8 30.54 13.74 16.19
N GLU A 9 31.04 14.55 15.26
CA GLU A 9 30.31 14.92 14.06
C GLU A 9 30.54 13.90 12.94
N PHE A 10 29.46 13.58 12.23
CA PHE A 10 29.49 12.67 11.10
C PHE A 10 28.32 12.95 10.15
N ASN A 11 28.37 12.38 8.95
CA ASN A 11 27.26 12.42 8.02
C ASN A 11 26.20 11.37 8.39
N ILE A 12 25.11 11.82 9.02
CA ILE A 12 23.99 10.98 9.47
C ILE A 12 23.29 10.27 8.29
N ASN A 13 23.34 10.87 7.10
CA ASN A 13 22.78 10.29 5.88
C ASN A 13 23.70 9.25 5.23
N SER A 14 24.97 9.16 5.64
CA SER A 14 25.91 8.14 5.15
C SER A 14 25.72 6.83 5.93
N PRO A 15 25.22 5.74 5.31
CA PRO A 15 25.00 4.48 6.03
C PRO A 15 26.30 3.89 6.60
N LYS A 16 27.43 4.14 5.94
CA LYS A 16 28.76 3.68 6.38
C LYS A 16 29.21 4.40 7.65
N GLN A 17 29.12 5.74 7.66
CA GLN A 17 29.52 6.52 8.84
C GLN A 17 28.57 6.27 10.01
N LEU A 18 27.26 6.27 9.75
CA LEU A 18 26.27 5.95 10.78
C LEU A 18 26.47 4.54 11.34
N GLY A 19 26.74 3.55 10.49
CA GLY A 19 27.02 2.18 10.93
C GLY A 19 28.20 2.12 11.89
N LYS A 20 29.28 2.84 11.60
CA LYS A 20 30.45 2.93 12.51
C LYS A 20 30.06 3.51 13.88
N ILE A 21 29.29 4.60 13.90
CA ILE A 21 28.82 5.21 15.16
C ILE A 21 27.98 4.22 15.95
N LEU A 22 26.98 3.59 15.33
CA LEU A 22 26.04 2.72 16.03
C LEU A 22 26.69 1.43 16.52
N PHE A 23 27.49 0.76 15.69
CA PHE A 23 27.91 -0.61 15.94
C PHE A 23 29.35 -0.77 16.38
N GLU A 24 30.20 0.25 16.20
CA GLU A 24 31.60 0.22 16.66
C GLU A 24 31.80 1.15 17.87
N LYS A 25 31.29 2.40 17.81
CA LYS A 25 31.48 3.38 18.90
C LYS A 25 30.51 3.18 20.04
N LEU A 26 29.21 3.10 19.75
CA LEU A 26 28.15 2.90 20.75
C LEU A 26 27.93 1.42 21.10
N ASP A 27 28.68 0.52 20.46
CA ASP A 27 28.65 -0.93 20.66
C ASP A 27 27.23 -1.54 20.66
N LEU A 28 26.35 -1.02 19.79
CA LEU A 28 24.99 -1.54 19.68
C LEU A 28 24.97 -2.91 18.97
N PRO A 29 24.00 -3.78 19.27
CA PRO A 29 23.89 -5.08 18.64
C PRO A 29 23.76 -5.02 17.11
N VAL A 30 24.57 -5.80 16.40
CA VAL A 30 24.49 -5.88 14.93
C VAL A 30 23.36 -6.81 14.51
N ILE A 31 22.22 -6.24 14.09
CA ILE A 31 21.05 -7.01 13.66
C ILE A 31 21.22 -7.60 12.26
N LYS A 32 21.79 -6.82 11.32
CA LYS A 32 21.88 -7.21 9.90
C LYS A 32 23.07 -6.55 9.22
N LYS A 33 23.76 -7.30 8.37
CA LYS A 33 24.81 -6.81 7.47
C LYS A 33 24.33 -6.83 6.01
N THR A 34 24.80 -5.87 5.22
CA THR A 34 24.66 -5.84 3.76
C THR A 34 26.00 -6.19 3.12
N LYS A 35 26.03 -6.33 1.79
CA LYS A 35 27.28 -6.55 1.05
C LYS A 35 28.33 -5.45 1.28
N THR A 36 27.89 -4.24 1.65
CA THR A 36 28.74 -3.04 1.76
C THR A 36 28.99 -2.58 3.19
N GLY A 37 28.45 -3.27 4.21
CA GLY A 37 28.67 -2.93 5.62
C GLY A 37 27.47 -3.23 6.52
N TYR A 38 27.31 -2.46 7.60
CA TYR A 38 26.18 -2.61 8.50
C TYR A 38 24.88 -2.06 7.89
N SER A 39 23.77 -2.76 8.10
CA SER A 39 22.46 -2.23 7.73
C SER A 39 22.03 -1.19 8.76
N THR A 40 21.57 -0.03 8.29
CA THR A 40 20.93 0.99 9.13
C THR A 40 19.53 1.32 8.62
N ASN A 41 18.86 0.38 7.93
CA ASN A 41 17.49 0.61 7.43
C ASN A 41 16.49 0.78 8.58
N ALA A 42 15.27 1.26 8.27
CA ALA A 42 14.23 1.51 9.27
C ALA A 42 13.95 0.28 10.15
N GLU A 43 13.86 -0.92 9.56
CA GLU A 43 13.64 -2.18 10.30
C GLU A 43 14.74 -2.48 11.34
N VAL A 44 16.01 -2.26 10.98
CA VAL A 44 17.13 -2.45 11.92
C VAL A 44 17.13 -1.40 13.01
N LEU A 45 16.87 -0.13 12.65
CA LEU A 45 16.77 0.94 13.65
C LEU A 45 15.62 0.67 14.62
N ASP A 46 14.48 0.20 14.15
CA ASP A 46 13.33 -0.13 14.99
C ASP A 46 13.66 -1.19 16.06
N LYS A 47 14.36 -2.26 15.65
CA LYS A 47 14.86 -3.32 16.56
C LYS A 47 15.90 -2.83 17.57
N LEU A 48 16.50 -1.66 17.35
CA LEU A 48 17.49 -1.04 18.21
C LEU A 48 16.92 0.08 19.07
N ARG A 49 15.63 0.41 18.94
CA ARG A 49 15.00 1.55 19.61
C ARG A 49 15.20 1.50 21.13
N ASP A 50 15.02 0.33 21.74
CA ASP A 50 15.19 0.13 23.18
C ASP A 50 16.65 0.06 23.65
N LYS A 51 17.61 0.13 22.72
CA LYS A 51 19.05 0.03 23.03
C LYS A 51 19.70 1.39 23.27
N HIS A 52 19.26 2.45 22.60
CA HIS A 52 19.82 3.78 22.80
C HIS A 52 18.88 4.89 22.28
N PRO A 53 18.70 6.01 23.01
CA PRO A 53 17.86 7.14 22.58
C PRO A 53 18.31 7.84 21.28
N ILE A 54 19.53 7.56 20.79
CA ILE A 54 20.05 8.16 19.55
C ILE A 54 19.27 7.63 18.34
N ILE A 55 18.71 6.43 18.45
CA ILE A 55 17.98 5.74 17.39
C ILE A 55 16.72 6.51 17.00
N ASP A 56 15.95 7.00 17.98
CA ASP A 56 14.77 7.82 17.73
C ASP A 56 15.15 9.15 17.07
N LYS A 57 16.23 9.78 17.53
CA LYS A 57 16.73 11.04 16.95
C LYS A 57 17.19 10.85 15.51
N ILE A 58 17.91 9.76 15.20
CA ILE A 58 18.33 9.42 13.83
C ILE A 58 17.11 9.14 12.95
N THR A 59 16.14 8.38 13.44
CA THR A 59 14.92 8.05 12.71
C THR A 59 14.15 9.31 12.37
N TYR A 60 13.97 10.21 13.33
CA TYR A 60 13.33 11.51 13.14
C TYR A 60 14.12 12.41 12.17
N TYR A 61 15.44 12.50 12.32
CA TYR A 61 16.30 13.26 11.41
C TYR A 61 16.17 12.79 9.95
N ARG A 62 16.13 11.47 9.73
CA ARG A 62 15.96 10.91 8.37
C ARG A 62 14.58 11.19 7.80
N GLN A 63 13.53 11.16 8.63
CA GLN A 63 12.19 11.56 8.21
C GLN A 63 12.18 13.03 7.76
N LEU A 64 12.73 13.93 8.58
CA LEU A 64 12.86 15.36 8.25
C LEU A 64 13.67 15.58 6.96
N THR A 65 14.83 14.94 6.86
CA THR A 65 15.70 15.05 5.69
C THR A 65 14.97 14.57 4.44
N LYS A 66 14.20 13.47 4.52
CA LYS A 66 13.43 12.96 3.39
C LYS A 66 12.31 13.93 2.99
N ILE A 67 11.58 14.48 3.96
CA ILE A 67 10.55 15.52 3.75
C ILE A 67 11.17 16.72 3.02
N TYR A 68 12.24 17.28 3.57
CA TYR A 68 12.90 18.45 3.01
C TYR A 68 13.48 18.19 1.61
N SER A 69 14.36 17.19 1.47
CA SER A 69 15.08 16.96 0.21
C SER A 69 14.18 16.45 -0.92
N THR A 70 13.34 15.45 -0.66
CA THR A 70 12.59 14.77 -1.72
C THR A 70 11.29 15.50 -2.03
N TYR A 71 10.59 15.96 -0.99
CA TYR A 71 9.24 16.48 -1.17
C TYR A 71 9.20 18.00 -1.20
N ILE A 72 10.04 18.72 -0.46
CA ILE A 72 10.07 20.19 -0.56
C ILE A 72 10.94 20.61 -1.75
N GLU A 73 12.25 20.38 -1.69
CA GLU A 73 13.17 20.80 -2.76
C GLU A 73 12.89 20.05 -4.06
N GLY A 74 12.65 18.74 -3.99
CA GLY A 74 12.35 17.91 -5.16
C GLY A 74 11.06 18.30 -5.89
N LEU A 75 9.96 18.62 -5.17
CA LEU A 75 8.74 19.09 -5.84
C LEU A 75 8.89 20.52 -6.34
N LYS A 76 9.56 21.41 -5.58
CA LYS A 76 9.80 22.78 -5.99
C LYS A 76 10.58 22.87 -7.30
N ALA A 77 11.58 22.01 -7.48
CA ALA A 77 12.35 21.91 -8.72
C ALA A 77 11.55 21.33 -9.90
N ALA A 78 10.41 20.70 -9.64
CA ALA A 78 9.54 20.08 -10.65
C ALA A 78 8.32 20.95 -11.00
N ILE A 79 8.22 22.17 -10.47
CA ILE A 79 7.20 23.14 -10.84
C ILE A 79 7.58 23.74 -12.20
N ASP A 80 6.68 23.62 -13.16
CA ASP A 80 6.82 24.12 -14.52
C ASP A 80 6.38 25.60 -14.64
N GLU A 81 6.56 26.22 -15.81
CA GLU A 81 6.24 27.63 -16.08
C GLU A 81 4.77 27.98 -15.83
N ASP A 82 3.85 27.02 -15.98
CA ASP A 82 2.42 27.18 -15.71
C ASP A 82 2.06 27.06 -14.22
N GLY A 83 3.06 26.92 -13.34
CA GLY A 83 2.89 26.77 -11.90
C GLY A 83 2.39 25.39 -11.48
N LYS A 84 2.42 24.39 -12.37
CA LYS A 84 1.97 23.02 -12.08
C LYS A 84 3.13 22.03 -12.09
N ILE A 85 2.84 20.83 -11.60
CA ILE A 85 3.74 19.69 -11.65
C ILE A 85 3.17 18.67 -12.65
N HIS A 86 3.91 18.40 -13.72
CA HIS A 86 3.53 17.47 -14.78
C HIS A 86 4.28 16.14 -14.62
N SER A 87 3.68 15.19 -13.91
CA SER A 87 4.28 13.87 -13.69
C SER A 87 4.11 12.93 -14.88
N ASN A 88 5.07 12.03 -15.08
CA ASN A 88 5.02 10.99 -16.10
C ASN A 88 4.50 9.67 -15.52
N PHE A 89 3.36 9.18 -16.03
CA PHE A 89 2.79 7.88 -15.66
C PHE A 89 3.24 6.77 -16.62
N ASN A 90 4.14 5.91 -16.17
CA ASN A 90 4.64 4.78 -16.95
C ASN A 90 3.72 3.57 -16.81
N GLN A 91 3.18 3.09 -17.94
CA GLN A 91 2.23 1.98 -17.99
C GLN A 91 2.91 0.60 -18.13
N THR A 92 4.20 0.57 -18.50
CA THR A 92 4.94 -0.65 -18.90
C THR A 92 6.06 -1.06 -17.92
N VAL A 93 6.19 -0.37 -16.78
CA VAL A 93 7.29 -0.61 -15.82
C VAL A 93 6.97 -1.72 -14.82
N THR A 94 5.76 -1.74 -14.26
CA THR A 94 5.45 -2.68 -13.16
C THR A 94 5.00 -4.04 -13.70
N ALA A 95 5.52 -5.13 -13.14
CA ALA A 95 5.14 -6.49 -13.54
C ALA A 95 3.68 -6.85 -13.16
N THR A 96 3.08 -6.10 -12.24
CA THR A 96 1.70 -6.31 -11.78
C THR A 96 0.69 -5.45 -12.53
N GLY A 97 1.14 -4.59 -13.44
CA GLY A 97 0.25 -3.76 -14.25
C GLY A 97 -0.22 -2.48 -13.57
N ARG A 98 0.24 -2.15 -12.36
CA ARG A 98 0.07 -0.81 -11.78
C ARG A 98 0.77 0.26 -12.63
N LEU A 99 0.25 1.48 -12.61
CA LEU A 99 1.01 2.63 -13.08
C LEU A 99 2.15 2.92 -12.12
N SER A 100 3.23 3.50 -12.63
CA SER A 100 4.27 4.13 -11.81
C SER A 100 4.42 5.59 -12.22
N SER A 101 4.71 6.45 -11.27
CA SER A 101 4.88 7.89 -11.50
C SER A 101 6.35 8.29 -11.32
N THR A 102 6.87 9.06 -12.26
CA THR A 102 8.25 9.56 -12.27
C THR A 102 8.29 11.04 -12.65
N GLU A 103 9.35 11.73 -12.21
CA GLU A 103 9.66 13.12 -12.59
C GLU A 103 8.50 14.13 -12.40
N PRO A 104 8.00 14.35 -11.16
CA PRO A 104 8.34 13.66 -9.92
C PRO A 104 7.37 12.49 -9.66
N ASN A 105 7.72 11.62 -8.70
CA ASN A 105 6.80 10.57 -8.27
C ASN A 105 5.72 11.15 -7.36
N LEU A 106 4.47 11.20 -7.84
CA LEU A 106 3.31 11.70 -7.11
C LEU A 106 2.49 10.60 -6.42
N GLN A 107 2.84 9.33 -6.62
CA GLN A 107 2.16 8.20 -5.96
C GLN A 107 2.69 7.93 -4.56
N ASN A 108 3.82 8.52 -4.16
CA ASN A 108 4.47 8.28 -2.87
C ASN A 108 4.46 9.52 -1.95
N ILE A 109 3.55 10.47 -2.18
CA ILE A 109 3.40 11.64 -1.33
C ILE A 109 2.99 11.19 0.09
N PRO A 110 3.70 11.62 1.15
CA PRO A 110 3.57 11.01 2.46
C PRO A 110 2.17 11.15 3.04
N ILE A 111 1.77 10.15 3.85
CA ILE A 111 0.45 10.09 4.46
C ILE A 111 0.47 9.56 5.90
N LYS A 112 1.52 8.81 6.28
CA LYS A 112 1.59 8.10 7.57
C LYS A 112 1.94 9.02 8.74
N TYR A 113 2.87 9.95 8.55
CA TYR A 113 3.31 10.88 9.58
C TYR A 113 2.67 12.23 9.33
N GLU A 114 2.16 12.87 10.39
CA GLU A 114 1.45 14.14 10.33
C GLU A 114 2.25 15.21 9.55
N MET A 115 3.49 15.46 9.95
CA MET A 115 4.37 16.43 9.28
C MET A 115 4.65 16.10 7.80
N GLY A 116 4.66 14.82 7.43
CA GLY A 116 4.77 14.41 6.02
C GLY A 116 3.46 14.60 5.27
N ARG A 117 2.31 14.35 5.94
CA ARG A 117 0.98 14.55 5.38
C ARG A 117 0.75 16.01 5.03
N GLU A 118 1.26 16.94 5.83
CA GLU A 118 1.18 18.40 5.59
C GLU A 118 1.64 18.82 4.19
N ILE A 119 2.57 18.09 3.56
CA ILE A 119 2.98 18.33 2.17
C ILE A 119 1.78 18.28 1.20
N ARG A 120 0.75 17.49 1.49
CA ARG A 120 -0.46 17.42 0.66
C ARG A 120 -1.23 18.75 0.58
N LYS A 121 -1.00 19.70 1.51
CA LYS A 121 -1.65 21.03 1.49
C LYS A 121 -1.20 21.89 0.30
N VAL A 122 -0.01 21.65 -0.25
CA VAL A 122 0.48 22.43 -1.40
C VAL A 122 -0.17 22.02 -2.73
N PHE A 123 -0.85 20.88 -2.77
CA PHE A 123 -1.59 20.42 -3.95
C PHE A 123 -3.01 20.97 -3.88
N ILE A 124 -3.23 22.06 -4.60
CA ILE A 124 -4.50 22.81 -4.65
C ILE A 124 -5.20 22.62 -6.01
N PRO A 125 -6.52 22.89 -6.09
CA PRO A 125 -7.26 22.89 -7.35
C PRO A 125 -6.70 23.89 -8.36
N ASN A 126 -6.96 23.64 -9.65
CA ASN A 126 -6.48 24.45 -10.76
C ASN A 126 -7.08 25.87 -10.77
N THR A 127 -8.28 26.05 -10.22
CA THR A 127 -8.97 27.36 -10.14
C THR A 127 -9.64 27.53 -8.78
N GLY A 128 -9.89 28.79 -8.38
CA GLY A 128 -10.62 29.10 -7.14
C GLY A 128 -12.08 28.58 -7.11
N ASP A 129 -12.63 28.28 -8.28
CA ASP A 129 -13.97 27.68 -8.45
C ASP A 129 -13.95 26.15 -8.50
N SER A 130 -12.79 25.53 -8.23
CA SER A 130 -12.62 24.08 -8.17
C SER A 130 -12.35 23.60 -6.74
N VAL A 131 -12.55 22.30 -6.52
CA VAL A 131 -12.18 21.55 -5.33
C VAL A 131 -11.45 20.27 -5.75
N ILE A 132 -10.68 19.68 -4.83
CA ILE A 132 -10.12 18.34 -5.01
C ILE A 132 -11.17 17.33 -4.56
N LEU A 133 -11.44 16.36 -5.42
CA LEU A 133 -12.21 15.16 -5.08
C LEU A 133 -11.25 13.97 -5.10
N SER A 134 -11.18 13.24 -3.99
CA SER A 134 -10.51 11.94 -3.88
C SER A 134 -11.58 10.85 -3.84
N ALA A 135 -11.40 9.81 -4.66
CA ALA A 135 -12.23 8.62 -4.67
C ALA A 135 -11.33 7.39 -4.53
N ASP A 136 -11.42 6.68 -3.41
CA ASP A 136 -10.57 5.54 -3.07
C ASP A 136 -11.40 4.26 -2.93
N TYR A 137 -10.91 3.15 -3.47
CA TYR A 137 -11.62 1.88 -3.28
C TYR A 137 -11.42 1.35 -1.86
N SER A 138 -12.53 1.04 -1.20
CA SER A 138 -12.49 0.39 0.11
C SER A 138 -12.09 -1.07 -0.03
N GLN A 139 -10.83 -1.37 0.35
CA GLN A 139 -10.29 -2.74 0.49
C GLN A 139 -10.33 -3.56 -0.81
N ILE A 140 -10.05 -2.94 -1.97
CA ILE A 140 -10.17 -3.57 -3.29
C ILE A 140 -9.42 -4.92 -3.40
N GLU A 141 -8.23 -5.02 -2.82
CA GLU A 141 -7.43 -6.25 -2.89
C GLU A 141 -8.12 -7.44 -2.18
N LEU A 142 -8.79 -7.19 -1.05
CA LEU A 142 -9.54 -8.23 -0.34
C LEU A 142 -10.86 -8.57 -1.05
N ARG A 143 -11.53 -7.58 -1.67
CA ARG A 143 -12.72 -7.83 -2.50
C ARG A 143 -12.39 -8.67 -3.73
N VAL A 144 -11.25 -8.39 -4.36
CA VAL A 144 -10.69 -9.21 -5.45
C VAL A 144 -10.37 -10.61 -4.96
N LEU A 145 -9.71 -10.74 -3.79
CA LEU A 145 -9.44 -12.06 -3.20
C LEU A 145 -10.73 -12.85 -2.98
N ALA A 146 -11.76 -12.25 -2.38
CA ALA A 146 -13.05 -12.89 -2.16
C ALA A 146 -13.68 -13.41 -3.46
N HIS A 147 -13.59 -12.61 -4.53
CA HIS A 147 -14.12 -12.99 -5.85
C HIS A 147 -13.36 -14.16 -6.48
N ILE A 148 -12.02 -14.09 -6.53
CA ILE A 148 -11.20 -15.11 -7.21
C ILE A 148 -11.10 -16.42 -6.41
N SER A 149 -11.15 -16.34 -5.08
CA SER A 149 -11.15 -17.54 -4.24
C SER A 149 -12.52 -18.19 -4.15
N ASP A 150 -13.60 -17.45 -4.47
CA ASP A 150 -14.98 -17.91 -4.27
C ASP A 150 -15.26 -18.33 -2.82
N ASP A 151 -14.69 -17.60 -1.85
CA ASP A 151 -14.86 -17.94 -0.45
C ASP A 151 -16.17 -17.38 0.10
N LYS A 152 -17.12 -18.28 0.42
CA LYS A 152 -18.47 -17.90 0.86
C LYS A 152 -18.47 -17.04 2.12
N ASN A 153 -17.56 -17.31 3.07
CA ASN A 153 -17.50 -16.56 4.32
C ASN A 153 -16.95 -15.16 4.06
N MET A 154 -15.94 -15.03 3.20
CA MET A 154 -15.40 -13.73 2.82
C MET A 154 -16.40 -12.91 1.99
N ILE A 155 -17.10 -13.54 1.06
CA ILE A 155 -18.14 -12.90 0.24
C ILE A 155 -19.29 -12.39 1.11
N SER A 156 -19.80 -13.22 2.03
CA SER A 156 -20.83 -12.81 2.99
C SER A 156 -20.37 -11.64 3.86
N ALA A 157 -19.14 -11.68 4.38
CA ALA A 157 -18.60 -10.58 5.19
C ALA A 157 -18.57 -9.24 4.44
N PHE A 158 -18.25 -9.23 3.14
CA PHE A 158 -18.29 -7.99 2.34
C PHE A 158 -19.70 -7.51 2.00
N ASN A 159 -20.64 -8.45 1.74
CA ASN A 159 -22.02 -8.11 1.38
C ASN A 159 -22.86 -7.68 2.59
N GLU A 160 -22.51 -8.13 3.79
CA GLU A 160 -23.15 -7.72 5.05
C GLU A 160 -22.62 -6.39 5.59
N HIS A 161 -21.69 -5.73 4.87
CA HIS A 161 -20.99 -4.51 5.30
C HIS A 161 -20.29 -4.65 6.68
N ASP A 162 -19.91 -5.86 7.05
CA ASP A 162 -19.16 -6.10 8.27
C ASP A 162 -17.75 -5.50 8.15
N ASP A 163 -17.25 -4.94 9.26
CA ASP A 163 -15.83 -4.61 9.34
C ASP A 163 -15.01 -5.91 9.35
N ILE A 164 -14.51 -6.29 8.17
CA ILE A 164 -13.76 -7.53 7.98
C ILE A 164 -12.57 -7.63 8.94
N HIS A 165 -11.94 -6.52 9.32
CA HIS A 165 -10.81 -6.55 10.24
C HIS A 165 -11.28 -6.85 11.67
N THR A 166 -12.40 -6.28 12.10
CA THR A 166 -12.99 -6.54 13.41
C THR A 166 -13.51 -7.97 13.47
N LYS A 167 -14.17 -8.47 12.41
CA LYS A 167 -14.65 -9.85 12.32
C LYS A 167 -13.49 -10.84 12.36
N THR A 168 -12.45 -10.62 11.55
CA THR A 168 -11.23 -11.43 11.60
C THR A 168 -10.58 -11.36 12.99
N ALA A 169 -10.53 -10.18 13.63
CA ALA A 169 -9.95 -10.05 14.97
C ALA A 169 -10.73 -10.87 16.01
N SER A 170 -12.05 -10.72 16.06
CA SER A 170 -12.91 -11.49 16.98
C SER A 170 -12.63 -13.00 16.89
N GLU A 171 -12.50 -13.52 15.67
CA GLU A 171 -12.30 -14.94 15.43
C GLU A 171 -10.85 -15.38 15.72
N VAL A 172 -9.85 -14.62 15.25
CA VAL A 172 -8.43 -14.93 15.46
C VAL A 172 -8.04 -14.86 16.94
N PHE A 173 -8.55 -13.86 17.66
CA PHE A 173 -8.30 -13.67 19.09
C PHE A 173 -9.29 -14.43 19.98
N LYS A 174 -10.33 -15.05 19.39
CA LYS A 174 -11.40 -15.78 20.09
C LYS A 174 -12.08 -14.95 21.17
N VAL A 175 -12.39 -13.69 20.84
CA VAL A 175 -13.11 -12.74 21.69
C VAL A 175 -14.40 -12.30 21.00
N PRO A 176 -15.48 -11.97 21.73
CA PRO A 176 -16.67 -11.34 21.13
C PRO A 176 -16.30 -10.09 20.32
N ILE A 177 -17.10 -9.75 19.30
CA ILE A 177 -16.86 -8.58 18.43
C ILE A 177 -16.78 -7.29 19.26
N GLU A 178 -17.57 -7.20 20.32
CA GLU A 178 -17.65 -6.08 21.24
C GLU A 178 -16.39 -5.91 22.10
N GLU A 179 -15.59 -6.97 22.24
CA GLU A 179 -14.34 -6.98 23.00
C GLU A 179 -13.10 -6.77 22.10
N VAL A 180 -13.29 -6.62 20.79
CA VAL A 180 -12.20 -6.36 19.85
C VAL A 180 -11.61 -4.97 20.12
N THR A 181 -10.38 -4.97 20.65
CA THR A 181 -9.64 -3.74 20.88
C THR A 181 -9.10 -3.13 19.57
N PRO A 182 -8.81 -1.81 19.52
CA PRO A 182 -8.15 -1.18 18.36
C PRO A 182 -6.82 -1.86 17.97
N LEU A 183 -6.08 -2.36 18.96
CA LEU A 183 -4.84 -3.11 18.72
C LEU A 183 -5.12 -4.45 18.04
N MET A 184 -6.11 -5.22 18.52
CA MET A 184 -6.53 -6.48 17.90
C MET A 184 -6.99 -6.27 16.46
N ARG A 185 -7.80 -5.23 16.21
CA ARG A 185 -8.22 -4.85 14.86
C ARG A 185 -7.03 -4.47 13.97
N GLY A 186 -6.08 -3.72 14.51
CA GLY A 186 -4.83 -3.36 13.82
C GLY A 186 -4.00 -4.59 13.44
N ASN A 187 -3.89 -5.56 14.35
CA ASN A 187 -3.18 -6.81 14.11
C ASN A 187 -3.90 -7.67 13.06
N ALA A 188 -5.22 -7.81 13.15
CA ALA A 188 -6.02 -8.54 12.17
C ALA A 188 -5.95 -7.90 10.78
N LYS A 189 -5.88 -6.56 10.69
CA LYS A 189 -5.60 -5.85 9.43
C LYS A 189 -4.26 -6.30 8.84
N ALA A 190 -3.19 -6.33 9.64
CA ALA A 190 -1.89 -6.79 9.18
C ALA A 190 -1.91 -8.28 8.76
N VAL A 191 -2.69 -9.13 9.43
CA VAL A 191 -2.93 -10.52 9.01
C VAL A 191 -3.61 -10.58 7.63
N ASN A 192 -4.73 -9.86 7.44
CA ASN A 192 -5.49 -9.85 6.17
C ASN A 192 -4.60 -9.43 4.99
N PHE A 193 -3.86 -8.31 5.15
CA PHE A 193 -2.92 -7.87 4.12
C PHE A 193 -1.78 -8.88 3.96
N GLY A 194 -1.18 -9.33 5.05
CA GLY A 194 -0.10 -10.30 5.03
C GLY A 194 -0.46 -11.55 4.21
N ILE A 195 -1.65 -12.11 4.41
CA ILE A 195 -2.10 -13.32 3.70
C ILE A 195 -2.32 -13.06 2.20
N VAL A 196 -2.88 -11.89 1.82
CA VAL A 196 -2.94 -11.44 0.41
C VAL A 196 -1.56 -11.41 -0.27
N TYR A 197 -0.50 -11.15 0.50
CA TYR A 197 0.88 -11.10 0.02
C TYR A 197 1.67 -12.41 0.24
N GLY A 198 1.02 -13.48 0.70
CA GLY A 198 1.69 -14.75 1.00
C GLY A 198 2.73 -14.62 2.12
N ILE A 199 2.47 -13.79 3.13
CA ILE A 199 3.37 -13.60 4.26
C ILE A 199 3.58 -14.92 5.01
N GLY A 200 4.83 -15.19 5.39
CA GLY A 200 5.14 -16.31 6.27
C GLY A 200 4.93 -15.94 7.75
N ASP A 201 4.76 -16.96 8.59
CA ASP A 201 4.66 -16.84 10.04
C ASP A 201 5.80 -16.03 10.68
N PHE A 202 7.03 -16.18 10.18
CA PHE A 202 8.18 -15.39 10.63
C PHE A 202 8.00 -13.90 10.35
N SER A 203 7.65 -13.51 9.12
CA SER A 203 7.47 -12.09 8.77
C SER A 203 6.30 -11.48 9.53
N LEU A 204 5.19 -12.19 9.63
CA LEU A 204 4.02 -11.73 10.40
C LEU A 204 4.37 -11.54 11.89
N SER A 205 5.20 -12.42 12.47
CA SER A 205 5.66 -12.27 13.86
C SER A 205 6.47 -11.00 14.10
N GLN A 206 7.25 -10.56 13.09
CA GLN A 206 8.01 -9.32 13.16
C GLN A 206 7.10 -8.11 13.02
N ASP A 207 6.16 -8.15 12.08
CA ASP A 207 5.22 -7.04 11.82
C ASP A 207 4.30 -6.78 13.02
N LEU A 208 3.90 -7.85 13.74
CA LEU A 208 3.01 -7.78 14.90
C LEU A 208 3.76 -7.71 16.24
N ASN A 209 5.08 -7.86 16.24
CA ASN A 209 5.90 -8.00 17.45
C ASN A 209 5.39 -9.10 18.41
N ILE A 210 5.05 -10.26 17.87
CA ILE A 210 4.57 -11.45 18.60
C ILE A 210 5.50 -12.65 18.38
N THR A 211 5.27 -13.75 19.08
CA THR A 211 6.03 -14.98 18.82
C THR A 211 5.65 -15.59 17.46
N ARG A 212 6.60 -16.29 16.84
CA ARG A 212 6.32 -17.06 15.60
C ARG A 212 5.18 -18.07 15.77
N LYS A 213 5.03 -18.65 16.96
CA LYS A 213 3.96 -19.58 17.28
C LYS A 213 2.58 -18.90 17.22
N GLU A 214 2.45 -17.71 17.81
CA GLU A 214 1.22 -16.92 17.76
C GLU A 214 0.91 -16.48 16.32
N ALA A 215 1.92 -16.01 15.58
CA ALA A 215 1.74 -15.64 14.17
C ALA A 215 1.23 -16.81 13.32
N LYS A 216 1.76 -18.03 13.54
CA LYS A 216 1.26 -19.24 12.89
C LYS A 216 -0.19 -19.53 13.26
N GLN A 217 -0.54 -19.43 14.55
CA GLN A 217 -1.92 -19.64 14.99
C GLN A 217 -2.89 -18.65 14.33
N TYR A 218 -2.48 -17.40 14.13
CA TYR A 218 -3.31 -16.41 13.45
C TYR A 218 -3.52 -16.74 11.98
N ILE A 219 -2.48 -17.16 11.27
CA ILE A 219 -2.59 -17.60 9.87
C ILE A 219 -3.49 -18.84 9.76
N ASP A 220 -3.27 -19.83 10.63
CA ASP A 220 -4.05 -21.07 10.61
C ASP A 220 -5.54 -20.78 10.88
N ALA A 221 -5.86 -19.96 11.89
CA ALA A 221 -7.24 -19.56 12.20
C ALA A 221 -7.92 -18.80 11.05
N TYR A 222 -7.19 -17.90 10.38
CA TYR A 222 -7.71 -17.21 9.20
C TYR A 222 -8.03 -18.16 8.05
N LEU A 223 -7.13 -19.10 7.75
CA LEU A 223 -7.32 -20.06 6.66
C LEU A 223 -8.38 -21.12 6.98
N GLU A 224 -8.60 -21.44 8.25
CA GLU A 224 -9.74 -22.25 8.70
C GLU A 224 -11.08 -21.53 8.49
N ARG A 225 -11.10 -20.21 8.71
CA ARG A 225 -12.29 -19.39 8.44
C ARG A 225 -12.58 -19.24 6.95
N TYR A 226 -11.55 -19.05 6.14
CA TYR A 226 -11.64 -18.82 4.70
C TYR A 226 -11.03 -20.00 3.93
N PRO A 227 -11.67 -21.19 3.97
CA PRO A 227 -11.09 -22.42 3.42
C PRO A 227 -10.85 -22.35 1.91
N ASN A 228 -11.67 -21.60 1.16
CA ASN A 228 -11.47 -21.46 -0.28
C ASN A 228 -10.34 -20.48 -0.60
N VAL A 229 -10.03 -19.53 0.29
CA VAL A 229 -8.81 -18.71 0.18
C VAL A 229 -7.58 -19.61 0.28
N LYS A 230 -7.55 -20.53 1.26
CA LYS A 230 -6.45 -21.50 1.38
C LYS A 230 -6.28 -22.32 0.10
N LEU A 231 -7.38 -22.91 -0.38
CA LEU A 231 -7.39 -23.72 -1.60
C LEU A 231 -6.92 -22.91 -2.81
N TYR A 232 -7.38 -21.66 -2.94
CA TYR A 232 -6.93 -20.76 -4.00
C TYR A 232 -5.41 -20.51 -3.96
N LEU A 233 -4.86 -20.21 -2.78
CA LEU A 233 -3.43 -19.93 -2.61
C LEU A 233 -2.55 -21.15 -2.92
N GLU A 234 -3.03 -22.36 -2.59
CA GLU A 234 -2.35 -23.62 -2.95
C GLU A 234 -2.42 -23.84 -4.47
N ASN A 235 -3.61 -23.76 -5.06
CA ASN A 235 -3.83 -24.01 -6.49
C ASN A 235 -3.11 -23.01 -7.40
N ILE A 236 -3.04 -21.73 -7.05
CA ILE A 236 -2.41 -20.70 -7.90
C ILE A 236 -0.88 -20.90 -7.98
N VAL A 237 -0.27 -21.47 -6.94
CA VAL A 237 1.14 -21.86 -6.96
C VAL A 237 1.36 -23.04 -7.91
N GLU A 238 0.50 -24.06 -7.84
CA GLU A 238 0.54 -25.20 -8.75
C GLU A 238 0.35 -24.76 -10.20
N GLU A 239 -0.62 -23.88 -10.46
CA GLU A 239 -0.85 -23.27 -11.77
C GLU A 239 0.40 -22.54 -12.28
N ALA A 240 1.05 -21.75 -11.43
CA ALA A 240 2.27 -21.03 -11.79
C ALA A 240 3.41 -22.00 -12.15
N VAL A 241 3.53 -23.13 -11.45
CA VAL A 241 4.52 -24.17 -11.74
C VAL A 241 4.19 -24.87 -13.06
N GLU A 242 2.94 -25.23 -13.31
CA GLU A 242 2.52 -25.91 -14.53
C GLU A 242 2.66 -25.00 -15.76
N LYS A 243 2.00 -23.84 -15.74
CA LYS A 243 1.89 -22.92 -16.88
C LYS A 243 3.11 -22.00 -17.03
N GLY A 244 3.87 -21.77 -15.95
CA GLY A 244 4.98 -20.81 -15.92
C GLY A 244 4.55 -19.35 -15.76
N TYR A 245 3.26 -19.07 -15.60
CA TYR A 245 2.70 -17.75 -15.37
C TYR A 245 1.38 -17.83 -14.59
N VAL A 246 0.97 -16.68 -14.05
CA VAL A 246 -0.37 -16.46 -13.47
C VAL A 246 -1.07 -15.33 -14.22
N SER A 247 -2.40 -15.27 -14.13
CA SER A 247 -3.21 -14.25 -14.83
C SER A 247 -4.13 -13.47 -13.87
N THR A 248 -4.46 -12.24 -14.23
CA THR A 248 -5.51 -11.43 -13.58
C THR A 248 -6.91 -11.80 -14.10
N ILE A 249 -7.96 -11.24 -13.49
CA ILE A 249 -9.37 -11.39 -13.93
C ILE A 249 -9.54 -10.96 -15.40
N LEU A 250 -8.77 -9.96 -15.85
CA LEU A 250 -8.80 -9.47 -17.24
C LEU A 250 -7.65 -10.01 -18.11
N ASN A 251 -7.12 -11.19 -17.76
CA ASN A 251 -6.13 -11.94 -18.55
C ASN A 251 -4.74 -11.29 -18.69
N ARG A 252 -4.37 -10.31 -17.86
CA ARG A 252 -2.97 -9.84 -17.78
C ARG A 252 -2.10 -10.95 -17.20
N ARG A 253 -1.00 -11.29 -17.88
CA ARG A 253 -0.11 -12.37 -17.45
C ARG A 253 1.15 -11.85 -16.79
N ARG A 254 1.61 -12.57 -15.76
CA ARG A 254 2.96 -12.43 -15.20
C ARG A 254 3.65 -13.79 -15.23
N TYR A 255 4.71 -13.90 -16.02
CA TYR A 255 5.59 -15.06 -16.02
C TYR A 255 6.43 -15.08 -14.74
N ILE A 256 6.52 -16.24 -14.09
CA ILE A 256 7.23 -16.42 -12.83
C ILE A 256 8.13 -17.63 -13.01
N LYS A 257 9.42 -17.40 -13.28
CA LYS A 257 10.38 -18.50 -13.48
C LYS A 257 10.86 -19.07 -12.15
N GLU A 258 10.78 -18.26 -11.11
CA GLU A 258 11.26 -18.51 -9.77
C GLU A 258 10.59 -19.71 -9.12
N VAL A 259 9.31 -20.00 -9.43
CA VAL A 259 8.58 -21.16 -8.88
C VAL A 259 9.20 -22.51 -9.26
N LYS A 260 10.02 -22.56 -10.32
CA LYS A 260 10.77 -23.76 -10.75
C LYS A 260 12.21 -23.80 -10.22
N SER A 261 12.62 -22.83 -9.41
CA SER A 261 14.00 -22.77 -8.89
C SER A 261 14.27 -23.90 -7.89
N SER A 262 15.46 -24.50 -7.99
CA SER A 262 15.97 -25.42 -6.97
C SER A 262 16.40 -24.70 -5.68
N ASN A 263 16.63 -23.39 -5.74
CA ASN A 263 16.93 -22.59 -4.56
C ASN A 263 15.64 -22.28 -3.79
N LYS A 264 15.53 -22.81 -2.56
CA LYS A 264 14.34 -22.65 -1.71
C LYS A 264 13.92 -21.19 -1.48
N ILE A 265 14.88 -20.27 -1.36
CA ILE A 265 14.60 -18.85 -1.12
C ILE A 265 13.99 -18.21 -2.37
N VAL A 266 14.57 -18.51 -3.54
CA VAL A 266 14.07 -18.02 -4.83
C VAL A 266 12.69 -18.62 -5.12
N LYS A 267 12.52 -19.92 -4.88
CA LYS A 267 11.24 -20.61 -5.05
C LYS A 267 10.16 -19.99 -4.18
N ALA A 268 10.40 -19.82 -2.89
CA ALA A 268 9.45 -19.20 -1.97
C ALA A 268 9.10 -17.75 -2.37
N ALA A 269 10.07 -17.00 -2.94
CA ALA A 269 9.78 -15.69 -3.50
C ALA A 269 8.84 -15.80 -4.71
N GLY A 270 9.09 -16.74 -5.63
CA GLY A 270 8.21 -17.03 -6.76
C GLY A 270 6.80 -17.41 -6.35
N GLU A 271 6.65 -18.25 -5.32
CA GLU A 271 5.34 -18.66 -4.77
C GLU A 271 4.55 -17.44 -4.27
N ARG A 272 5.19 -16.54 -3.51
CA ARG A 272 4.56 -15.28 -3.09
C ARG A 272 4.16 -14.38 -4.26
N LEU A 273 4.99 -14.31 -5.30
CA LEU A 273 4.64 -13.58 -6.52
C LEU A 273 3.41 -14.20 -7.21
N ALA A 274 3.30 -15.53 -7.23
CA ALA A 274 2.18 -16.24 -7.83
C ALA A 274 0.87 -15.97 -7.09
N MET A 275 0.91 -15.99 -5.75
CA MET A 275 -0.24 -15.67 -4.90
C MET A 275 -0.69 -14.21 -5.06
N ASN A 276 0.25 -13.26 -5.08
CA ASN A 276 -0.08 -11.85 -5.03
C ASN A 276 -0.44 -11.23 -6.39
N SER A 277 0.20 -11.67 -7.47
CA SER A 277 0.06 -10.98 -8.77
C SER A 277 -1.36 -10.97 -9.33
N PRO A 278 -2.16 -12.05 -9.23
CA PRO A 278 -3.56 -12.03 -9.66
C PRO A 278 -4.37 -11.02 -8.86
N ILE A 279 -4.15 -10.90 -7.55
CA ILE A 279 -4.89 -9.98 -6.68
C ILE A 279 -4.53 -8.54 -7.01
N GLN A 280 -3.25 -8.19 -6.87
CA GLN A 280 -2.76 -6.82 -7.08
C GLN A 280 -2.96 -6.36 -8.53
N GLY A 281 -2.75 -7.27 -9.48
CA GLY A 281 -2.92 -6.97 -10.90
C GLY A 281 -4.37 -6.82 -11.31
N SER A 282 -5.29 -7.60 -10.75
CA SER A 282 -6.71 -7.40 -11.01
C SER A 282 -7.22 -6.08 -10.42
N ALA A 283 -6.76 -5.69 -9.23
CA ALA A 283 -7.05 -4.35 -8.68
C ALA A 283 -6.52 -3.24 -9.60
N ALA A 284 -5.32 -3.41 -10.17
CA ALA A 284 -4.75 -2.49 -11.15
C ALA A 284 -5.54 -2.43 -12.47
N ASP A 285 -6.10 -3.57 -12.90
CA ASP A 285 -6.95 -3.65 -14.09
C ASP A 285 -8.30 -2.95 -13.86
N ILE A 286 -8.92 -3.15 -12.69
CA ILE A 286 -10.18 -2.53 -12.26
C ILE A 286 -10.06 -1.01 -12.25
N ILE A 287 -9.05 -0.44 -11.55
CA ILE A 287 -8.87 1.02 -11.48
C ILE A 287 -8.59 1.61 -12.87
N LYS A 288 -7.87 0.90 -13.75
CA LYS A 288 -7.63 1.35 -15.13
C LYS A 288 -8.91 1.42 -15.95
N LEU A 289 -9.77 0.40 -15.85
CA LEU A 289 -11.09 0.46 -16.50
C LEU A 289 -11.93 1.62 -15.95
N ALA A 290 -11.90 1.83 -14.63
CA ALA A 290 -12.64 2.91 -13.99
C ALA A 290 -12.15 4.28 -14.49
N MET A 291 -10.84 4.48 -14.61
CA MET A 291 -10.25 5.69 -15.21
C MET A 291 -10.79 5.95 -16.62
N VAL A 292 -10.83 4.92 -17.48
CA VAL A 292 -11.34 5.05 -18.85
C VAL A 292 -12.84 5.41 -18.84
N ASN A 293 -13.63 4.74 -18.00
CA ASN A 293 -15.07 4.99 -17.89
C ASN A 293 -15.37 6.40 -17.39
N VAL A 294 -14.75 6.82 -16.29
CA VAL A 294 -14.88 8.17 -15.73
C VAL A 294 -14.45 9.21 -16.76
N HIS A 295 -13.28 9.05 -17.38
CA HIS A 295 -12.80 10.00 -18.39
C HIS A 295 -13.78 10.12 -19.56
N ARG A 296 -14.28 9.00 -20.07
CA ARG A 296 -15.22 8.98 -21.18
C ARG A 296 -16.52 9.69 -20.82
N LYS A 297 -17.07 9.44 -19.63
CA LYS A 297 -18.30 10.10 -19.15
C LYS A 297 -18.13 11.60 -18.94
N LEU A 298 -16.99 12.02 -18.38
CA LEU A 298 -16.63 13.44 -18.28
C LEU A 298 -16.66 14.14 -19.65
N LYS A 299 -16.16 13.47 -20.70
CA LYS A 299 -16.14 13.99 -22.07
C LYS A 299 -17.51 13.95 -22.75
N GLU A 300 -18.25 12.84 -22.65
CA GLU A 300 -19.59 12.68 -23.23
C GLU A 300 -20.56 13.77 -22.73
N ASP A 301 -20.49 14.08 -21.44
CA ASP A 301 -21.38 15.04 -20.78
C ASP A 301 -20.84 16.48 -20.77
N ASN A 302 -19.69 16.73 -21.42
CA ASN A 302 -19.01 18.03 -21.52
C ASN A 302 -18.71 18.71 -20.18
N PHE A 303 -18.33 17.94 -19.16
CA PHE A 303 -17.87 18.48 -17.89
C PHE A 303 -16.52 19.19 -18.02
N LYS A 304 -16.34 20.28 -17.26
CA LYS A 304 -15.06 21.01 -17.14
C LYS A 304 -14.10 20.27 -16.21
N SER A 305 -14.64 19.50 -15.26
CA SER A 305 -13.89 18.71 -14.28
C SER A 305 -13.02 17.63 -14.94
N SER A 306 -11.89 17.30 -14.33
CA SER A 306 -10.90 16.39 -14.92
C SER A 306 -10.18 15.52 -13.88
N ILE A 307 -9.80 14.30 -14.28
CA ILE A 307 -8.87 13.45 -13.52
C ILE A 307 -7.47 14.11 -13.52
N ILE A 308 -6.83 14.17 -12.35
CA ILE A 308 -5.48 14.71 -12.15
C ILE A 308 -4.47 13.59 -11.92
N LEU A 309 -4.74 12.68 -10.97
CA LEU A 309 -3.80 11.64 -10.56
C LEU A 309 -4.51 10.31 -10.34
N GLN A 310 -3.75 9.24 -10.50
CA GLN A 310 -4.10 7.91 -10.01
C GLN A 310 -3.02 7.46 -9.02
N VAL A 311 -3.42 7.13 -7.79
CA VAL A 311 -2.53 6.72 -6.71
C VAL A 311 -2.99 5.37 -6.17
N HIS A 312 -2.39 4.30 -6.67
CA HIS A 312 -2.73 2.92 -6.29
C HIS A 312 -4.18 2.51 -6.60
N ASP A 313 -5.10 2.69 -5.68
CA ASP A 313 -6.54 2.41 -5.75
C ASP A 313 -7.39 3.69 -5.70
N GLU A 314 -6.74 4.85 -5.60
CA GLU A 314 -7.35 6.18 -5.50
C GLU A 314 -7.30 6.94 -6.84
N LEU A 315 -8.40 7.61 -7.20
CA LEU A 315 -8.47 8.65 -8.23
C LEU A 315 -8.60 10.04 -7.60
N ILE A 316 -7.77 10.97 -8.06
CA ILE A 316 -7.84 12.39 -7.70
C ILE A 316 -8.37 13.19 -8.87
N LEU A 317 -9.38 14.02 -8.64
CA LEU A 317 -10.01 14.87 -9.64
C LEU A 317 -9.96 16.34 -9.23
N ASN A 318 -9.81 17.21 -10.23
CA ASN A 318 -10.09 18.64 -10.13
C ASN A 318 -11.55 18.82 -10.52
N VAL A 319 -12.39 19.20 -9.57
CA VAL A 319 -13.85 19.26 -9.76
C VAL A 319 -14.34 20.69 -9.63
N HIS A 320 -15.01 21.20 -10.66
CA HIS A 320 -15.66 22.50 -10.59
C HIS A 320 -16.85 22.46 -9.62
N LYS A 321 -16.98 23.49 -8.79
CA LYS A 321 -17.99 23.53 -7.71
C LYS A 321 -19.44 23.43 -8.23
N ASP A 322 -19.73 23.96 -9.42
CA ASP A 322 -21.04 23.85 -10.09
C ASP A 322 -21.35 22.44 -10.61
N GLU A 323 -20.33 21.58 -10.75
CA GLU A 323 -20.43 20.20 -11.24
C GLU A 323 -20.35 19.15 -10.11
N LEU A 324 -20.02 19.57 -8.89
CA LEU A 324 -19.57 18.69 -7.79
C LEU A 324 -20.46 17.49 -7.53
N GLU A 325 -21.76 17.71 -7.29
CA GLU A 325 -22.69 16.61 -6.96
C GLU A 325 -22.85 15.61 -8.12
N LYS A 326 -22.82 16.11 -9.37
CA LYS A 326 -22.89 15.25 -10.56
C LYS A 326 -21.61 14.42 -10.72
N ILE A 327 -20.45 15.05 -10.56
CA ILE A 327 -19.16 14.36 -10.66
C ILE A 327 -19.01 13.33 -9.54
N LYS A 328 -19.41 13.68 -8.31
CA LYS A 328 -19.40 12.74 -7.18
C LYS A 328 -20.23 11.49 -7.47
N ALA A 329 -21.47 11.65 -7.93
CA ALA A 329 -22.34 10.52 -8.27
C ALA A 329 -21.79 9.70 -9.45
N LEU A 330 -21.28 10.38 -10.48
CA LEU A 330 -20.67 9.76 -11.66
C LEU A 330 -19.45 8.94 -11.28
N VAL A 331 -18.48 9.53 -10.56
CA VAL A 331 -17.24 8.84 -10.16
C VAL A 331 -17.55 7.63 -9.29
N LYS A 332 -18.42 7.78 -8.28
CA LYS A 332 -18.82 6.67 -7.40
C LYS A 332 -19.40 5.52 -8.23
N LYS A 333 -20.37 5.81 -9.10
CA LYS A 333 -21.02 4.82 -9.95
C LYS A 333 -20.04 4.13 -10.90
N GLU A 334 -19.26 4.88 -11.65
CA GLU A 334 -18.35 4.34 -12.67
C GLU A 334 -17.19 3.53 -12.07
N MET A 335 -16.81 3.81 -10.83
CA MET A 335 -15.83 3.01 -10.08
C MET A 335 -16.47 1.77 -9.44
N GLU A 336 -17.62 1.88 -8.79
CA GLU A 336 -18.28 0.74 -8.11
C GLU A 336 -18.84 -0.30 -9.09
N GLN A 337 -19.30 0.14 -10.26
CA GLN A 337 -19.93 -0.71 -11.28
C GLN A 337 -18.99 -1.08 -12.43
N VAL A 338 -17.69 -0.79 -12.31
CA VAL A 338 -16.71 -0.97 -13.39
C VAL A 338 -16.60 -2.42 -13.87
N LEU A 339 -16.81 -3.38 -12.96
CA LEU A 339 -16.71 -4.80 -13.22
C LEU A 339 -17.63 -5.56 -12.27
N GLU A 340 -18.40 -6.50 -12.81
CA GLU A 340 -19.25 -7.37 -12.01
C GLU A 340 -18.40 -8.43 -11.29
N LEU A 341 -18.31 -8.30 -9.96
CA LEU A 341 -17.64 -9.26 -9.09
C LEU A 341 -18.69 -9.97 -8.20
N LYS A 342 -18.25 -11.00 -7.47
CA LYS A 342 -19.12 -11.73 -6.52
C LYS A 342 -19.41 -10.94 -5.24
N VAL A 343 -18.66 -9.86 -5.04
CA VAL A 343 -18.81 -8.88 -3.96
C VAL A 343 -18.90 -7.51 -4.60
N GLY A 344 -19.75 -6.63 -4.05
CA GLY A 344 -19.81 -5.24 -4.52
C GLY A 344 -18.46 -4.55 -4.34
N LEU A 345 -18.11 -3.64 -5.25
CA LEU A 345 -17.04 -2.67 -5.00
C LEU A 345 -17.64 -1.47 -4.25
N ASP A 346 -16.85 -0.87 -3.37
CA ASP A 346 -17.26 0.28 -2.57
C ASP A 346 -16.18 1.36 -2.66
N VAL A 347 -16.62 2.61 -2.79
CA VAL A 347 -15.75 3.76 -3.02
C VAL A 347 -16.06 4.86 -2.02
N ASP A 348 -15.04 5.24 -1.26
CA ASP A 348 -15.07 6.36 -0.34
C ASP A 348 -14.72 7.64 -1.10
N ILE A 349 -15.59 8.65 -1.02
CA ILE A 349 -15.37 9.95 -1.66
C ILE A 349 -15.17 11.03 -0.61
N ASN A 350 -14.03 11.72 -0.71
CA ASN A 350 -13.67 12.86 0.12
C ASN A 350 -13.42 14.09 -0.74
N ILE A 351 -13.73 15.27 -0.18
CA ILE A 351 -13.65 16.56 -0.89
C ILE A 351 -12.88 17.55 -0.03
N GLY A 352 -12.01 18.35 -0.65
CA GLY A 352 -11.23 19.34 0.07
C GLY A 352 -10.75 20.49 -0.82
N ASN A 353 -10.31 21.58 -0.20
CA ASN A 353 -9.70 22.70 -0.92
C ASN A 353 -8.24 22.43 -1.29
N ASN A 354 -7.70 21.30 -0.85
CA ASN A 354 -6.38 20.77 -1.18
C ASN A 354 -6.41 19.25 -0.96
N TRP A 355 -5.35 18.55 -1.39
CA TRP A 355 -5.28 17.10 -1.24
C TRP A 355 -5.15 16.62 0.23
N TYR A 356 -4.77 17.49 1.16
CA TYR A 356 -4.73 17.13 2.58
C TYR A 356 -6.15 16.97 3.16
N GLU A 357 -7.05 17.89 2.80
CA GLU A 357 -8.45 17.94 3.22
C GLU A 357 -9.34 16.90 2.52
N ALA A 358 -9.01 16.53 1.28
CA ALA A 358 -9.74 15.53 0.51
C ALA A 358 -9.41 14.09 0.96
N LYS A 359 -9.57 13.78 2.25
CA LYS A 359 -9.30 12.45 2.82
C LYS A 359 -10.16 12.13 4.03
#